data_AF-A0A8H7GUE3-F1
#
_entry.id   AF-A0A8H7GUE3-F1
#
_cell.length_a   1.000
_cell.length_b   1.000
_cell.length_c   1.000
_cell.angle_alpha   90.00
_cell.angle_beta   90.00
_cell.angle_gamma   90.00
#
_symmetry.space_group_name_H-M   'P 1'
#
loop_
_entity.id
_entity.type
_entity.pdbx_description
1 polymer ?
#
loop_
_entity_poly.entity_id
_entity_poly.type
_entity_poly.pdbx_seq_one_letter_code
_entity_poly.pdbx_strand_id
1 'polypeptide(L)'
;MSLALRLASSPVYAAMAGTSISVALPRLPALPKLADFLPKQWAQGPTVAVDPRLEELRELLEKKGLPPFMIDNGAILKAAPKKKPSYKRTREKLYSPGDKQIQPLHNLRRCAACGRVKRSHFMCMHCFGEIRAMLKQKKREFFGEPVKYEQKLDSVDERIIYPGKYYTQKDWRMEKKEWIPKREEPLMFDRSQVKKR
;
A
#
# COMPACT_ATOMS: atom_id res chain seq x y z
N MET A 1 20.06 47.42 -10.25
CA MET A 1 20.33 46.80 -11.57
C MET A 1 18.99 46.37 -12.16
N SER A 2 18.39 47.27 -12.95
CA SER A 2 17.09 47.13 -13.58
C SER A 2 17.28 46.52 -14.96
N LEU A 3 16.51 45.48 -15.32
CA LEU A 3 16.37 45.03 -16.70
C LEU A 3 14.90 45.01 -17.08
N ALA A 4 14.58 45.93 -17.98
CA ALA A 4 13.32 46.09 -18.67
C ALA A 4 13.28 45.18 -19.89
N LEU A 5 12.14 44.57 -20.18
CA LEU A 5 11.79 44.12 -21.53
C LEU A 5 10.32 44.49 -21.80
N ARG A 6 10.17 45.52 -22.63
CA ARG A 6 8.93 45.90 -23.32
C ARG A 6 8.91 45.16 -24.65
N LEU A 7 7.80 44.49 -24.96
CA LEU A 7 7.47 44.11 -26.32
C LEU A 7 6.12 44.73 -26.66
N ALA A 8 6.16 45.63 -27.63
CA ALA A 8 5.00 46.19 -28.30
C ALA A 8 4.89 45.52 -29.67
N SER A 9 3.70 45.06 -30.03
CA SER A 9 3.28 44.98 -31.42
C SER A 9 1.77 45.19 -31.49
N SER A 10 1.40 46.27 -32.16
CA SER A 10 0.06 46.66 -32.54
C SER A 10 -0.40 45.89 -33.78
N PRO A 11 -1.72 45.79 -34.00
CA PRO A 11 -2.23 45.88 -35.34
C PRO A 11 -3.13 47.12 -35.49
N VAL A 12 -2.77 47.88 -36.52
CA VAL A 12 -3.50 49.00 -37.10
C VAL A 12 -4.60 48.43 -37.98
N TYR A 13 -5.87 48.73 -37.69
CA TYR A 13 -6.90 48.89 -38.71
C TYR A 13 -7.92 49.92 -38.20
N ALA A 14 -7.88 51.10 -38.79
CA ALA A 14 -8.92 52.11 -38.67
C ALA A 14 -9.89 51.95 -39.85
N ALA A 15 -11.18 51.85 -39.56
CA ALA A 15 -12.24 52.18 -40.50
C ALA A 15 -13.12 53.26 -39.87
N MET A 16 -13.33 54.32 -40.64
CA MET A 16 -13.94 55.59 -40.29
C MET A 16 -15.47 55.51 -40.12
N ALA A 17 -15.97 56.55 -39.43
CA ALA A 17 -17.28 57.17 -39.53
C ALA A 17 -18.43 56.62 -38.66
N GLY A 18 -18.85 57.47 -37.71
CA GLY A 18 -20.08 57.31 -36.96
C GLY A 18 -20.18 58.32 -35.82
N THR A 19 -20.75 59.49 -36.09
CA THR A 19 -21.17 60.47 -35.08
C THR A 19 -22.19 59.85 -34.12
N SER A 20 -21.95 59.89 -32.80
CA SER A 20 -23.03 60.11 -31.80
C SER A 20 -22.56 60.10 -30.33
N ILE A 21 -22.96 61.18 -29.65
CA ILE A 21 -23.49 61.26 -28.28
C ILE A 21 -22.51 60.97 -27.12
N SER A 22 -22.10 62.06 -26.47
CA SER A 22 -21.52 62.09 -25.13
C SER A 22 -22.53 61.59 -24.09
N VAL A 23 -22.42 60.33 -23.67
CA VAL A 23 -23.13 59.83 -22.48
C VAL A 23 -22.19 59.91 -21.29
N ALA A 24 -22.48 60.80 -20.34
CA ALA A 24 -21.82 60.84 -19.05
C ALA A 24 -22.16 59.57 -18.27
N LEU A 25 -21.21 58.63 -18.18
CA LEU A 25 -21.35 57.43 -17.36
C LEU A 25 -21.22 57.78 -15.87
N PRO A 26 -22.11 57.27 -14.99
CA PRO A 26 -22.00 57.48 -13.56
C PRO A 26 -20.75 56.77 -13.01
N ARG A 27 -20.04 57.43 -12.08
CA ARG A 27 -18.90 56.84 -11.38
C ARG A 27 -19.38 55.67 -10.52
N LEU A 28 -19.05 54.45 -10.94
CA LEU A 28 -19.31 53.25 -10.15
C LEU A 28 -18.51 53.30 -8.83
N PRO A 29 -19.10 52.96 -7.68
CA PRO A 29 -18.37 52.87 -6.42
C PRO A 29 -17.35 51.74 -6.48
N ALA A 30 -16.14 52.00 -6.00
CA ALA A 30 -15.08 51.00 -5.94
C ALA A 30 -15.50 49.84 -5.02
N LEU A 31 -15.63 48.65 -5.59
CA LEU A 31 -15.90 47.43 -4.83
C LEU A 31 -14.66 47.09 -3.96
N PRO A 32 -14.85 46.65 -2.71
CA PRO A 32 -13.75 46.23 -1.86
C PRO A 32 -13.02 45.04 -2.49
N LYS A 33 -11.69 45.04 -2.39
CA LYS A 33 -10.87 43.97 -2.95
C LYS A 33 -11.11 42.71 -2.11
N LEU A 34 -11.15 41.54 -2.75
CA LEU A 34 -11.30 40.23 -2.08
C LEU A 34 -10.30 39.99 -0.93
N ALA A 35 -9.17 40.71 -0.90
CA ALA A 35 -8.19 40.66 0.18
C ALA A 35 -8.73 41.17 1.53
N ASP A 36 -9.74 42.04 1.53
CA ASP A 36 -10.32 42.59 2.77
C ASP A 36 -11.34 41.62 3.41
N PHE A 37 -11.78 40.60 2.67
CA PHE A 37 -12.71 39.55 3.12
C PHE A 37 -12.02 38.30 3.65
N LEU A 38 -10.69 38.21 3.56
CA LEU A 38 -9.93 37.07 4.07
C LEU A 38 -9.54 37.31 5.53
N PRO A 39 -9.83 36.39 6.46
CA PRO A 39 -9.43 36.54 7.85
C PRO A 39 -7.89 36.57 7.93
N LYS A 40 -7.33 37.62 8.55
CA LYS A 40 -5.88 37.80 8.82
C LYS A 40 -5.23 36.61 9.54
N GLN A 41 -6.05 35.72 10.11
CA GLN A 41 -5.64 34.47 10.75
C GLN A 41 -4.94 33.49 9.80
N TRP A 42 -5.17 33.55 8.49
CA TRP A 42 -4.48 32.71 7.51
C TRP A 42 -3.14 33.28 7.02
N ALA A 43 -2.85 34.55 7.32
CA ALA A 43 -1.54 35.17 7.02
C ALA A 43 -0.48 34.86 8.08
N GLN A 44 -0.88 34.32 9.23
CA GLN A 44 0.04 33.84 10.25
C GLN A 44 0.35 32.38 9.91
N GLY A 45 1.50 32.14 9.27
CA GLY A 45 2.06 30.79 9.16
C GLY A 45 2.18 30.16 10.55
N PRO A 46 2.09 28.83 10.69
CA PRO A 46 2.18 28.20 12.00
C PRO A 46 3.50 28.60 12.66
N THR A 47 3.42 29.25 13.83
CA THR A 47 4.58 29.43 14.70
C THR A 47 4.91 28.05 15.26
N VAL A 48 5.70 27.29 14.51
CA VAL A 48 6.21 26.00 14.97
C VAL A 48 7.05 26.30 16.20
N ALA A 49 6.57 25.90 17.38
CA ALA A 49 7.39 25.88 18.57
C ALA A 49 8.56 24.93 18.29
N VAL A 50 9.73 25.50 18.03
CA VAL A 50 10.93 24.71 17.79
C VAL A 50 11.34 24.16 19.14
N ASP A 51 11.37 22.84 19.27
CA ASP A 51 11.83 22.20 20.50
C ASP A 51 13.27 22.69 20.81
N PRO A 52 13.58 23.06 22.06
CA PRO A 52 14.90 23.59 22.43
C PRO A 52 16.06 22.64 22.08
N ARG A 53 15.78 21.34 22.02
CA ARG A 53 16.74 20.30 21.59
C ARG A 53 17.17 20.45 20.13
N LEU A 54 16.30 20.97 19.26
CA LEU A 54 16.61 21.19 17.85
C LEU A 54 17.54 22.39 17.67
N GLU A 55 17.39 23.42 18.49
CA GLU A 55 18.30 24.58 18.54
C GLU A 55 19.68 24.17 19.05
N GLU A 56 19.75 23.39 20.12
CA GLU A 56 21.00 22.82 20.64
C GLU A 56 21.73 21.96 19.57
N LEU A 57 20.99 21.11 18.85
CA LEU A 57 21.55 20.30 17.76
C LEU A 57 22.05 21.17 16.61
N ARG A 58 21.32 22.23 16.25
CA ARG A 58 21.70 23.17 15.22
C ARG A 58 23.00 23.89 15.58
N GLU A 59 23.13 24.39 16.80
CA GLU A 59 24.37 24.99 17.26
C GLU A 59 25.55 24.01 17.25
N LEU A 60 25.33 22.76 17.64
CA LEU A 60 26.36 21.72 17.62
C LEU A 60 26.80 21.38 16.19
N LEU A 61 25.87 21.37 15.24
CA LEU A 61 26.13 21.19 13.81
C LEU A 61 26.93 22.37 13.24
N GLU A 62 26.54 23.60 13.56
CA GLU A 62 27.23 24.82 13.12
C GLU A 62 28.65 24.90 13.70
N LYS A 63 28.87 24.45 14.95
CA LYS A 63 30.19 24.45 15.61
C LYS A 63 31.13 23.35 15.11
N LYS A 64 30.62 22.14 14.82
CA LYS A 64 31.45 20.95 14.51
C LYS A 64 31.43 20.53 13.03
N GLY A 65 30.54 21.11 12.21
CA GLY A 65 30.41 20.83 10.78
C GLY A 65 29.91 19.42 10.42
N LEU A 66 29.67 18.55 11.40
CA LEU A 66 29.32 17.15 11.21
C LEU A 66 28.17 16.76 12.15
N PRO A 67 27.14 16.04 11.66
CA PRO A 67 26.06 15.58 12.51
C PRO A 67 26.56 14.59 13.58
N PRO A 68 26.08 14.67 14.84
CA PRO A 68 26.53 13.79 15.92
C PRO A 68 26.23 12.30 15.67
N PHE A 69 25.37 12.02 14.68
CA PHE A 69 24.96 10.69 14.22
C PHE A 69 25.71 10.23 12.94
N MET A 70 26.79 10.89 12.52
CA MET A 70 27.64 10.35 11.45
C MET A 70 28.53 9.20 11.94
N ILE A 71 28.77 8.22 11.05
CA ILE A 71 29.54 7.00 11.32
C ILE A 71 30.96 7.33 11.82
N ASP A 72 31.54 8.42 11.31
CA ASP A 72 32.92 8.84 11.56
C ASP A 72 33.15 9.51 12.92
N ASN A 73 32.08 9.96 13.61
CA ASN A 73 32.17 10.64 14.91
C ASN A 73 32.36 9.68 16.09
N GLY A 74 32.56 8.38 15.84
CA GLY A 74 32.83 7.35 16.85
C GLY A 74 31.66 7.05 17.81
N ALA A 75 30.55 7.80 17.76
CA ALA A 75 29.37 7.60 18.59
C ALA A 75 28.58 6.34 18.18
N ILE A 76 28.40 6.13 16.87
CA ILE A 76 27.76 4.92 16.34
C ILE A 76 28.65 3.69 16.55
N LEU A 77 29.96 3.81 16.34
CA LEU A 77 30.92 2.72 16.58
C LEU A 77 31.04 2.33 18.07
N LYS A 78 30.64 3.22 19.00
CA LYS A 78 30.53 2.94 20.45
C LYS A 78 29.18 2.33 20.86
N ALA A 79 28.17 2.33 19.99
CA ALA A 79 26.83 1.81 20.28
C ALA A 79 26.72 0.27 20.14
N ALA A 80 27.85 -0.45 20.24
CA ALA A 80 27.85 -1.90 20.31
C ALA A 80 27.43 -2.38 21.71
N PRO A 81 26.72 -3.51 21.84
CA PRO A 81 26.44 -4.10 23.14
C PRO A 81 27.76 -4.42 23.86
N LYS A 82 27.97 -3.77 25.02
CA LYS A 82 29.23 -3.87 25.77
C LYS A 82 29.61 -5.30 26.16
N LYS A 83 28.60 -6.17 26.37
CA LYS A 83 28.75 -7.55 26.82
C LYS A 83 27.75 -8.46 26.10
N LYS A 84 28.10 -9.73 25.95
CA LYS A 84 27.18 -10.78 25.50
C LYS A 84 26.02 -10.87 26.50
N PRO A 85 24.74 -10.82 26.05
CA PRO A 85 23.62 -10.99 26.96
C PRO A 85 23.62 -12.41 27.55
N SER A 86 23.25 -12.54 28.83
CA SER A 86 23.10 -13.85 29.47
C SER A 86 21.93 -14.61 28.87
N TYR A 87 21.97 -15.95 28.96
CA TYR A 87 20.88 -16.82 28.52
C TYR A 87 19.54 -16.42 29.16
N LYS A 88 19.55 -16.17 30.48
CA LYS A 88 18.38 -15.69 31.23
C LYS A 88 17.82 -14.39 30.65
N ARG A 89 18.67 -13.38 30.42
CA ARG A 89 18.24 -12.07 29.91
C ARG A 89 17.61 -12.18 28.52
N THR A 90 18.17 -13.01 27.64
CA THR A 90 17.62 -13.24 26.30
C THR A 90 16.26 -13.92 26.37
N ARG A 91 16.10 -14.95 27.22
CA ARG A 91 14.83 -15.66 27.40
C ARG A 91 13.75 -14.82 28.05
N GLU A 92 14.08 -14.08 29.09
CA GLU A 92 13.16 -13.18 29.77
C GLU A 92 12.66 -12.10 28.81
N LYS A 93 13.56 -11.50 28.02
CA LYS A 93 13.17 -10.53 26.98
C LYS A 93 12.28 -11.14 25.91
N LEU A 94 12.47 -12.41 25.53
CA LEU A 94 11.73 -13.06 24.45
C LEU A 94 10.38 -13.61 24.90
N TYR A 95 10.33 -14.29 26.05
CA TYR A 95 9.19 -15.10 26.47
C TYR A 95 8.38 -14.52 27.63
N SER A 96 8.98 -13.68 28.49
CA SER A 96 8.25 -13.10 29.63
C SER A 96 7.15 -12.11 29.26
N PRO A 97 7.33 -11.18 28.28
CA PRO A 97 6.27 -10.23 27.97
C PRO A 97 5.12 -10.93 27.23
N GLY A 98 3.88 -10.70 27.70
CA GLY A 98 2.67 -11.29 27.11
C GLY A 98 2.46 -10.92 25.65
N ASP A 99 2.96 -9.75 25.22
CA ASP A 99 2.87 -9.27 23.84
C ASP A 99 3.60 -10.16 22.83
N LYS A 100 4.66 -10.86 23.27
CA LYS A 100 5.44 -11.76 22.40
C LYS A 100 4.93 -13.20 22.42
N GLN A 101 4.01 -13.51 23.32
CA GLN A 101 3.43 -14.83 23.43
C GLN A 101 2.29 -14.99 22.42
N ILE A 102 2.14 -16.20 21.90
CA ILE A 102 1.02 -16.55 21.02
C ILE A 102 -0.24 -16.63 21.88
N GLN A 103 -1.16 -15.70 21.67
CA GLN A 103 -2.42 -15.66 22.41
C GLN A 103 -3.39 -16.73 21.89
N PRO A 104 -4.10 -17.45 22.78
CA PRO A 104 -5.09 -18.44 22.37
C PRO A 104 -6.25 -17.78 21.61
N LEU A 105 -6.69 -18.42 20.53
CA LEU A 105 -7.80 -17.93 19.70
C LEU A 105 -9.16 -18.27 20.35
N HIS A 106 -9.70 -17.33 21.14
CA HIS A 106 -11.01 -17.48 21.78
C HIS A 106 -12.21 -17.21 20.87
N ASN A 107 -11.96 -16.67 19.68
CA ASN A 107 -12.99 -16.23 18.75
C ASN A 107 -13.37 -17.29 17.73
N LEU A 108 -13.24 -18.57 18.06
CA LEU A 108 -13.66 -19.69 17.20
C LEU A 108 -15.13 -20.04 17.44
N ARG A 109 -15.87 -20.26 16.36
CA ARG A 109 -17.31 -20.54 16.36
C ARG A 109 -17.64 -21.63 15.35
N ARG A 110 -18.81 -22.26 15.50
CA ARG A 110 -19.39 -23.19 14.52
C ARG A 110 -19.77 -22.45 13.23
N CYS A 111 -19.48 -23.03 12.07
CA CYS A 111 -20.04 -22.57 10.81
C CYS A 111 -21.53 -22.94 10.71
N ALA A 112 -22.37 -22.00 10.28
CA ALA A 112 -23.81 -22.21 10.12
C ALA A 112 -24.15 -23.20 8.98
N ALA A 113 -23.32 -23.28 7.93
CA ALA A 113 -23.58 -24.14 6.78
C ALA A 113 -23.03 -25.56 6.99
N CYS A 114 -21.71 -25.71 7.14
CA CYS A 114 -21.06 -27.03 7.22
C CYS A 114 -20.80 -27.55 8.64
N GLY A 115 -21.01 -26.74 9.67
CA GLY A 115 -20.72 -27.13 11.06
C GLY A 115 -19.23 -27.19 11.45
N ARG A 116 -18.29 -26.98 10.53
CA ARG A 116 -16.84 -26.92 10.83
C ARG A 116 -16.45 -25.67 11.61
N VAL A 117 -15.26 -25.69 12.20
CA VAL A 117 -14.70 -24.55 12.93
C VAL A 117 -14.42 -23.37 11.98
N LYS A 118 -14.81 -22.16 12.40
CA LYS A 118 -14.46 -20.90 11.73
C LYS A 118 -14.14 -19.81 12.76
N ARG A 119 -13.50 -18.72 12.32
CA ARG A 119 -13.31 -17.52 13.15
C ARG A 119 -14.60 -16.69 13.20
N SER A 120 -14.87 -16.04 14.32
CA SER A 120 -16.03 -15.15 14.49
C SER A 120 -15.92 -13.96 13.54
N HIS A 121 -17.05 -13.51 12.98
CA HIS A 121 -17.14 -12.44 11.97
C HIS A 121 -16.51 -12.75 10.60
N PHE A 122 -15.91 -13.93 10.40
CA PHE A 122 -15.41 -14.34 9.09
C PHE A 122 -16.33 -15.39 8.43
N MET A 123 -16.31 -15.40 7.10
CA MET A 123 -16.89 -16.49 6.31
C MET A 123 -16.07 -17.77 6.48
N CYS A 124 -16.72 -18.93 6.39
CA CYS A 124 -16.01 -20.21 6.46
C CYS A 124 -15.21 -20.41 5.17
N MET A 125 -13.92 -20.61 5.33
CA MET A 125 -12.98 -20.76 4.23
C MET A 125 -13.16 -22.06 3.44
N HIS A 126 -13.80 -23.07 4.02
CA HIS A 126 -14.17 -24.32 3.35
C HIS A 126 -15.39 -24.11 2.44
N CYS A 127 -16.52 -23.64 3.00
CA CYS A 127 -17.73 -23.33 2.22
C CYS A 127 -17.46 -22.30 1.11
N PHE A 128 -16.63 -21.29 1.38
CA PHE A 128 -16.25 -20.32 0.35
C PHE A 128 -15.47 -20.98 -0.80
N GLY A 129 -14.62 -21.97 -0.50
CA GLY A 129 -13.91 -22.76 -1.50
C GLY A 129 -14.84 -23.55 -2.40
N GLU A 130 -15.85 -24.20 -1.81
CA GLU A 130 -16.89 -24.94 -2.53
C GLU A 130 -17.71 -24.02 -3.44
N ILE A 131 -18.19 -22.89 -2.91
CA ILE A 131 -18.94 -21.89 -3.68
C ILE A 131 -18.09 -21.38 -4.84
N ARG A 132 -16.81 -21.06 -4.59
CA ARG A 132 -15.88 -20.61 -5.64
C ARG A 132 -15.70 -21.68 -6.72
N ALA A 133 -15.60 -22.96 -6.35
CA ALA A 133 -15.47 -24.06 -7.29
C ALA A 133 -16.74 -24.19 -8.15
N MET A 134 -17.92 -24.14 -7.53
CA MET A 134 -19.21 -24.16 -8.25
C MET A 134 -19.36 -22.98 -9.20
N LEU A 135 -19.03 -21.77 -8.76
CA LEU A 135 -19.08 -20.58 -9.62
C LEU A 135 -18.11 -20.68 -10.79
N LYS A 136 -16.94 -21.29 -10.59
CA LYS A 136 -15.97 -21.54 -11.67
C LYS A 136 -16.50 -22.56 -12.69
N GLN A 137 -17.21 -23.59 -12.25
CA GLN A 137 -17.86 -24.56 -13.14
C GLN A 137 -18.96 -23.89 -13.96
N LYS A 138 -19.89 -23.19 -13.31
CA LYS A 138 -20.94 -22.42 -13.99
C LYS A 138 -20.37 -21.40 -14.97
N LYS A 139 -19.29 -20.71 -14.60
CA LYS A 139 -18.60 -19.79 -15.53
C LYS A 139 -18.14 -20.50 -16.81
N ARG A 140 -17.62 -21.72 -16.71
CA ARG A 140 -17.22 -22.51 -17.89
C ARG A 140 -18.42 -22.96 -18.72
N GLU A 141 -19.54 -23.30 -18.08
CA GLU A 141 -20.78 -23.66 -18.78
C GLU A 141 -21.37 -22.47 -19.55
N PHE A 142 -21.41 -21.29 -18.93
CA PHE A 142 -21.98 -20.08 -19.55
C PHE A 142 -21.08 -19.48 -20.63
N PHE A 143 -19.78 -19.37 -20.37
CA PHE A 143 -18.85 -18.69 -21.28
C PHE A 143 -18.11 -19.65 -22.22
N GLY A 144 -18.35 -20.97 -22.10
CA GLY A 144 -17.55 -21.98 -22.76
C GLY A 144 -16.12 -22.05 -22.21
N GLU A 145 -15.35 -23.02 -22.73
CA GLU A 145 -13.89 -22.99 -22.56
C GLU A 145 -13.30 -21.97 -23.56
N PRO A 146 -12.23 -21.24 -23.18
CA PRO A 146 -11.54 -20.39 -24.14
C PRO A 146 -11.11 -21.26 -25.31
N VAL A 147 -11.48 -20.85 -26.54
CA VAL A 147 -11.19 -21.61 -27.75
C VAL A 147 -9.68 -21.81 -27.85
N LYS A 148 -9.22 -23.03 -27.58
CA LYS A 148 -7.86 -23.44 -27.94
C LYS A 148 -7.91 -23.88 -29.39
N TYR A 149 -7.07 -23.27 -30.22
CA TYR A 149 -6.86 -23.69 -31.60
C TYR A 149 -5.99 -24.95 -31.60
N GLU A 150 -6.52 -26.07 -31.17
CA GLU A 150 -5.81 -27.35 -31.27
C GLU A 150 -5.99 -27.86 -32.71
N GLN A 151 -4.88 -28.04 -33.42
CA GLN A 151 -4.89 -28.69 -34.72
C GLN A 151 -5.31 -30.16 -34.51
N LYS A 152 -6.38 -30.60 -35.18
CA LYS A 152 -6.77 -32.03 -35.18
C LYS A 152 -5.78 -32.79 -36.06
N LEU A 153 -4.69 -33.25 -35.48
CA LEU A 153 -3.69 -34.09 -36.11
C LEU A 153 -4.03 -35.57 -35.89
N ASP A 154 -3.63 -36.41 -36.83
CA ASP A 154 -3.66 -37.85 -36.63
C ASP A 154 -2.63 -38.25 -35.57
N SER A 155 -2.88 -39.35 -34.86
CA SER A 155 -1.98 -39.84 -33.80
C SER A 155 -0.55 -40.13 -34.28
N VAL A 156 -0.39 -40.47 -35.57
CA VAL A 156 0.91 -40.68 -36.21
C VAL A 156 1.61 -39.34 -36.37
N ASP A 157 0.92 -38.34 -36.91
CA ASP A 157 1.45 -37.01 -37.14
C ASP A 157 1.77 -36.29 -35.82
N GLU A 158 0.94 -36.45 -34.78
CA GLU A 158 1.20 -35.87 -33.45
C GLU A 158 2.52 -36.39 -32.88
N ARG A 159 2.81 -37.69 -33.04
CA ARG A 159 4.07 -38.30 -32.56
C ARG A 159 5.29 -37.85 -33.39
N ILE A 160 5.11 -37.65 -34.70
CA ILE A 160 6.16 -37.18 -35.61
C ILE A 160 6.48 -35.70 -35.34
N ILE A 161 5.45 -34.85 -35.22
CA ILE A 161 5.59 -33.41 -35.03
C ILE A 161 6.00 -33.06 -33.59
N TYR A 162 5.46 -33.76 -32.60
CA TYR A 162 5.71 -33.51 -31.18
C TYR A 162 6.28 -34.74 -30.46
N PRO A 163 7.55 -35.11 -30.72
CA PRO A 163 8.19 -36.21 -30.01
C PRO A 163 8.34 -35.90 -28.51
N GLY A 164 8.29 -36.95 -27.68
CA GLY A 164 8.48 -36.85 -26.23
C GLY A 164 9.87 -36.31 -25.86
N LYS A 165 9.94 -35.53 -24.79
CA LYS A 165 11.20 -34.98 -24.26
C LYS A 165 11.62 -35.68 -22.96
N TYR A 166 12.92 -35.72 -22.71
CA TYR A 166 13.44 -36.13 -21.40
C TYR A 166 13.30 -34.98 -20.41
N TYR A 167 12.69 -35.27 -19.26
CA TYR A 167 12.51 -34.30 -18.21
C TYR A 167 13.68 -34.34 -17.23
N THR A 168 14.21 -33.17 -16.90
CA THR A 168 15.20 -33.07 -15.84
C THR A 168 14.55 -33.26 -14.47
N GLN A 169 15.34 -33.57 -13.45
CA GLN A 169 14.83 -33.67 -12.07
C GLN A 169 14.16 -32.36 -11.60
N LYS A 170 14.63 -31.21 -12.10
CA LYS A 170 14.01 -29.91 -11.85
C LYS A 170 12.62 -29.85 -12.46
N ASP A 171 12.46 -30.28 -13.71
CA ASP A 171 11.16 -30.25 -14.38
C ASP A 171 10.15 -31.17 -13.68
N TRP A 172 10.59 -32.36 -13.28
CA TRP A 172 9.78 -33.27 -12.47
C TRP A 172 9.34 -32.65 -11.15
N ARG A 173 10.26 -31.99 -10.44
CA ARG A 173 9.91 -31.25 -9.23
C ARG A 173 8.83 -30.22 -9.58
N MET A 174 9.09 -29.41 -10.61
CA MET A 174 8.21 -28.32 -11.02
C MET A 174 6.80 -28.78 -11.41
N GLU A 175 6.68 -29.96 -11.99
CA GLU A 175 5.41 -30.58 -12.36
C GLU A 175 4.64 -31.08 -11.13
N LYS A 176 5.33 -31.73 -10.19
CA LYS A 176 4.73 -32.26 -8.96
C LYS A 176 4.13 -31.18 -8.05
N LYS A 177 4.67 -29.94 -8.09
CA LYS A 177 4.14 -28.78 -7.34
C LYS A 177 3.96 -29.02 -5.85
N GLU A 178 4.78 -29.89 -5.25
CA GLU A 178 4.71 -30.27 -3.83
C GLU A 178 4.94 -29.08 -2.88
N TRP A 179 5.69 -28.06 -3.30
CA TRP A 179 5.96 -26.87 -2.49
C TRP A 179 4.77 -25.91 -2.40
N ILE A 180 3.71 -26.10 -3.20
CA ILE A 180 2.54 -25.22 -3.19
C ILE A 180 1.65 -25.64 -2.02
N PRO A 181 1.48 -24.80 -0.98
CA PRO A 181 0.67 -25.16 0.17
C PRO A 181 -0.79 -25.30 -0.23
N LYS A 182 -1.38 -26.46 0.05
CA LYS A 182 -2.82 -26.69 -0.08
C LYS A 182 -3.49 -26.34 1.24
N ARG A 183 -4.67 -25.72 1.17
CA ARG A 183 -5.46 -25.39 2.36
C ARG A 183 -6.00 -26.69 2.96
N GLU A 184 -5.72 -26.91 4.23
CA GLU A 184 -6.26 -28.02 5.01
C GLU A 184 -7.75 -27.82 5.31
N GLU A 185 -8.47 -28.94 5.47
CA GLU A 185 -9.85 -28.89 5.90
C GLU A 185 -9.97 -28.61 7.41
N PRO A 186 -10.85 -27.70 7.83
CA PRO A 186 -11.04 -27.46 9.25
C PRO A 186 -11.75 -28.64 9.92
N LEU A 187 -11.39 -28.88 11.18
CA LEU A 187 -12.03 -29.85 12.05
C LEU A 187 -13.52 -29.56 12.25
N MET A 188 -14.28 -30.58 12.63
CA MET A 188 -15.67 -30.40 13.07
C MET A 188 -15.71 -29.62 14.38
N PHE A 189 -16.71 -28.74 14.52
CA PHE A 189 -16.82 -27.92 15.73
C PHE A 189 -17.30 -28.78 16.90
N ASP A 190 -16.47 -28.92 17.92
CA ASP A 190 -16.85 -29.47 19.21
C ASP A 190 -16.92 -28.35 20.27
N ARG A 191 -18.06 -28.24 20.95
CA ARG A 191 -18.27 -27.25 22.01
C ARG A 191 -17.48 -27.59 23.28
N SER A 192 -17.12 -28.87 23.48
CA SER A 192 -16.36 -29.32 24.65
C SER A 192 -14.94 -28.72 24.68
N GLN A 193 -14.34 -28.52 23.50
CA GLN A 193 -12.96 -28.06 23.31
C GLN A 193 -12.82 -26.53 23.40
N VAL A 194 -13.93 -25.79 23.36
CA VAL A 194 -13.91 -24.34 23.48
C VAL A 194 -13.91 -23.94 24.95
N LYS A 195 -13.02 -23.03 25.34
CA LYS A 195 -13.00 -22.46 26.69
C LYS A 195 -14.39 -21.92 27.03
N LYS A 196 -15.05 -22.55 28.03
CA LYS A 196 -16.31 -22.05 28.59
C LYS A 196 -16.02 -20.69 29.24
N ARG A 197 -16.79 -19.68 28.83
CA ARG A 197 -16.80 -18.39 29.52
C ARG A 197 -17.57 -18.52 30.82
#